data_AF-H0UUV7-F1
#
_entry.id   AF-H0UUV7-F1
#
_cell.length_a   1.000
_cell.length_b   1.000
_cell.length_c   1.000
_cell.angle_alpha   90.00
_cell.angle_beta   90.00
_cell.angle_gamma   90.00
#
_symmetry.space_group_name_H-M   'P 1'
#
loop_
_entity.id
_entity.type
_entity.pdbx_description
1 polymer ?
#
loop_
_entity_poly.entity_id
_entity_poly.type
_entity_poly.pdbx_seq_one_letter_code
_entity_poly.pdbx_strand_id
1 'polypeptide(L)'
;MSASVVFVISRFLEEYLSTTPQRLKLLDAYLLYILLTGALQFGYCLLVGTFPFNSFLSGFISCVGSFILAVCLRIQINPQNKADFQGISPERAFAELR
;
A
#
# COMPACT_ATOMS: atom_id res chain seq x y z
N MET A 1 29.39 -0.80 18.71
CA MET A 1 29.31 -1.38 17.34
C MET A 1 28.41 -0.47 16.52
N SER A 2 28.97 0.28 15.56
CA SER A 2 28.16 1.11 14.66
C SER A 2 27.32 0.17 13.80
N ALA A 3 26.02 0.06 14.06
CA ALA A 3 25.13 -0.70 13.20
C ALA A 3 25.12 -0.02 11.83
N SER A 4 25.72 -0.65 10.82
CA SER A 4 25.64 -0.16 9.45
C SER A 4 24.17 -0.12 9.03
N VAL A 5 23.76 0.93 8.32
CA VAL A 5 22.37 1.09 7.82
C VAL A 5 21.91 -0.14 7.03
N VAL A 6 22.82 -0.76 6.29
CA VAL A 6 22.59 -2.03 5.56
C VAL A 6 22.20 -3.17 6.50
N PHE A 7 22.89 -3.31 7.65
CA PHE A 7 22.57 -4.35 8.63
C PHE A 7 21.19 -4.13 9.24
N VAL A 8 20.83 -2.88 9.53
CA VAL A 8 19.49 -2.53 10.05
C VAL A 8 18.42 -2.88 9.02
N ILE A 9 18.59 -2.48 7.76
CA ILE A 9 17.65 -2.80 6.67
C ILE A 9 17.48 -4.31 6.51
N SER A 10 18.57 -5.08 6.46
CA SER A 10 18.51 -6.53 6.30
C SER A 10 17.77 -7.20 7.46
N ARG A 11 18.01 -6.78 8.70
CA ARG A 11 17.30 -7.30 9.87
C ARG A 11 15.81 -6.97 9.85
N PHE A 12 15.43 -5.76 9.48
CA PHE A 12 14.03 -5.38 9.35
C PHE A 12 13.32 -6.18 8.24
N LEU A 13 13.99 -6.41 7.11
CA LEU A 13 13.43 -7.22 6.02
C LEU A 13 13.21 -8.67 6.43
N GLU A 14 14.19 -9.28 7.11
CA GLU A 14 14.12 -10.66 7.58
C GLU A 14 12.96 -10.84 8.59
N GLU A 15 12.86 -9.94 9.56
CA GLU A 15 11.78 -9.91 10.56
C GLU A 15 10.40 -9.71 9.91
N TYR A 16 10.30 -8.77 8.98
CA TYR A 16 9.07 -8.50 8.23
C TYR A 16 8.62 -9.73 7.42
N LEU A 17 9.56 -10.41 6.75
CA LEU A 17 9.26 -11.61 5.97
C LEU A 17 8.86 -12.80 6.85
N SER A 18 9.41 -12.92 8.05
CA SER A 18 9.05 -13.99 9.00
C SER A 18 7.66 -13.78 9.61
N THR A 19 7.38 -12.55 10.05
CA THR A 19 6.22 -12.23 10.90
C THR A 19 4.96 -11.92 10.10
N THR A 20 5.08 -11.49 8.83
CA THR A 20 3.93 -11.08 8.01
C THR A 20 3.32 -12.26 7.23
N PRO A 21 2.00 -12.53 7.37
CA PRO A 21 1.34 -13.62 6.64
C PRO A 21 1.20 -13.32 5.14
N GLN A 22 1.09 -14.36 4.31
CA GLN A 22 1.10 -14.24 2.84
C GLN A 22 0.02 -13.30 2.27
N ARG A 23 -1.16 -13.25 2.87
CA ARG A 23 -2.25 -12.35 2.44
C ARG A 23 -1.88 -10.87 2.61
N LEU A 24 -1.24 -10.52 3.73
CA LEU A 24 -0.74 -9.15 3.93
C LEU A 24 0.41 -8.83 3.00
N LYS A 25 1.31 -9.78 2.71
CA LYS A 25 2.38 -9.58 1.71
C LYS A 25 1.84 -9.31 0.31
N LEU A 26 0.76 -10.00 -0.09
CA LEU A 26 0.10 -9.75 -1.38
C LEU A 26 -0.50 -8.34 -1.44
N LEU A 27 -1.14 -7.90 -0.35
CA LEU A 27 -1.69 -6.56 -0.25
C LEU A 27 -0.58 -5.50 -0.28
N ASP A 28 0.54 -5.76 0.38
CA ASP A 28 1.72 -4.88 0.37
C ASP A 28 2.35 -4.78 -1.03
N ALA A 29 2.41 -5.88 -1.77
CA ALA A 29 2.85 -5.87 -3.16
C ALA A 29 1.89 -5.06 -4.06
N TYR A 30 0.58 -5.18 -3.84
CA TYR A 30 -0.42 -4.37 -4.55
C TYR A 30 -0.30 -2.87 -4.22
N LEU A 31 -0.07 -2.54 -2.96
CA LEU A 31 0.14 -1.17 -2.49
C LEU A 31 1.41 -0.56 -3.10
N LEU A 32 2.48 -1.34 -3.19
CA LEU A 32 3.71 -0.95 -3.88
C LEU A 32 3.49 -0.73 -5.38
N TYR A 33 2.69 -1.59 -6.04
CA TYR A 33 2.31 -1.42 -7.44
C TYR A 33 1.55 -0.11 -7.69
N ILE A 34 0.54 0.21 -6.86
CA ILE A 34 -0.19 1.47 -6.97
C ILE A 34 0.74 2.67 -6.78
N LEU A 35 1.63 2.61 -5.79
CA LEU A 35 2.58 3.68 -5.50
C LEU A 35 3.54 3.92 -6.67
N LEU A 36 4.07 2.85 -7.26
CA LEU A 36 4.91 2.94 -8.47
C LEU A 36 4.12 3.53 -9.65
N THR A 37 2.87 3.10 -9.84
CA THR A 37 2.01 3.63 -10.91
C THR A 37 1.77 5.13 -10.73
N GLY A 38 1.46 5.59 -9.52
CA GLY A 38 1.29 7.01 -9.21
C GLY A 38 2.59 7.81 -9.40
N ALA A 39 3.73 7.25 -9.02
CA ALA A 39 5.05 7.87 -9.23
C ALA A 39 5.40 7.99 -10.72
N LEU A 40 5.15 6.95 -11.52
CA LEU A 40 5.33 6.97 -12.97
C LEU A 40 4.41 7.99 -13.63
N GLN A 41 3.15 8.05 -13.22
CA GLN A 41 2.17 9.00 -13.75
C GLN A 41 2.58 10.44 -13.42
N PHE A 42 3.06 10.68 -12.19
CA PHE A 42 3.62 11.96 -11.78
C PHE A 42 4.89 12.33 -12.58
N GLY A 43 5.82 11.38 -12.76
CA GLY A 43 7.02 11.58 -13.56
C GLY A 43 6.71 11.89 -15.03
N TYR A 44 5.72 11.21 -15.62
CA TYR A 44 5.25 11.49 -16.98
C TYR A 44 4.68 12.91 -17.11
N CYS A 45 3.88 13.34 -16.13
CA CYS A 45 3.32 14.69 -16.08
C CYS A 45 4.41 15.78 -16.00
N LEU A 46 5.48 15.53 -15.24
CA LEU A 46 6.64 16.43 -15.17
C LEU A 46 7.44 16.49 -16.48
N LEU A 47 7.55 15.36 -17.21
CA LEU A 47 8.33 15.26 -18.45
C LEU A 47 7.61 15.78 -19.69
N VAL A 48 6.34 15.44 -19.86
CA VAL A 48 5.55 15.71 -21.08
C VAL A 48 4.61 16.92 -20.91
N GLY A 49 4.34 17.32 -19.67
CA GLY A 49 3.44 18.41 -19.34
C GLY A 49 2.05 17.95 -18.92
N THR A 50 1.22 18.91 -18.55
CA THR A 50 -0.06 18.71 -17.85
C THR A 50 -1.28 18.63 -18.76
N PHE A 51 -1.13 18.51 -20.08
CA PHE A 51 -2.28 18.50 -21.00
C PHE A 51 -2.63 17.07 -21.45
N PRO A 52 -3.83 16.53 -21.15
CA PRO A 52 -4.98 17.13 -20.43
C PRO A 52 -4.95 16.94 -18.90
N PHE A 53 -5.09 18.04 -18.15
CA PHE A 53 -4.86 18.08 -16.70
C PHE A 53 -5.91 17.27 -15.93
N ASN A 54 -7.16 17.32 -16.35
CA ASN A 54 -8.26 16.63 -15.68
C ASN A 54 -8.12 15.10 -15.78
N SER A 55 -7.61 14.57 -16.89
CA SER A 55 -7.37 13.14 -17.05
C SER A 55 -6.19 12.67 -16.20
N PHE A 56 -5.13 13.48 -16.12
CA PHE A 56 -4.02 13.22 -15.20
C PHE A 56 -4.49 13.23 -13.73
N LEU A 57 -5.23 14.28 -13.34
CA LEU A 57 -5.75 14.42 -11.99
C LEU A 57 -6.69 13.26 -11.64
N SER A 58 -7.60 12.88 -12.54
CA SER A 58 -8.51 11.74 -12.34
C SER A 58 -7.75 10.43 -12.14
N GLY A 59 -6.76 10.13 -12.99
CA GLY A 59 -5.96 8.92 -12.86
C GLY A 59 -5.08 8.91 -11.60
N PHE A 60 -4.47 10.05 -11.27
CA PHE A 60 -3.64 10.18 -10.08
C PHE A 60 -4.47 10.05 -8.79
N ILE A 61 -5.59 10.76 -8.69
CA ILE A 61 -6.49 10.68 -7.53
C ILE A 61 -7.12 9.29 -7.41
N SER A 62 -7.42 8.61 -8.52
CA SER A 62 -7.86 7.21 -8.49
C SER A 62 -6.80 6.30 -7.88
N CYS A 63 -5.53 6.45 -8.26
CA CYS A 63 -4.43 5.69 -7.66
C CYS A 63 -4.31 5.98 -6.15
N VAL A 64 -4.36 7.25 -5.75
CA VAL A 64 -4.30 7.66 -4.33
C VAL A 64 -5.49 7.10 -3.55
N GLY A 65 -6.69 7.15 -4.10
CA GLY A 65 -7.90 6.59 -3.49
C GLY A 65 -7.78 5.08 -3.27
N SER A 66 -7.38 4.32 -4.29
CA SER A 66 -7.14 2.89 -4.18
C SER A 66 -6.04 2.55 -3.18
N PHE A 67 -4.99 3.37 -3.07
CA PHE A 67 -3.94 3.22 -2.08
C PHE A 67 -4.48 3.36 -0.65
N ILE A 68 -5.25 4.43 -0.39
CA ILE A 68 -5.83 4.68 0.94
C ILE A 68 -6.76 3.53 1.34
N LEU A 69 -7.63 3.08 0.41
CA LEU A 69 -8.53 1.95 0.68
C LEU A 69 -7.76 0.65 0.97
N ALA A 70 -6.68 0.38 0.22
CA ALA A 70 -5.82 -0.78 0.48
C ALA A 70 -5.15 -0.70 1.85
N VAL A 71 -4.65 0.46 2.26
CA VAL A 71 -4.09 0.68 3.62
C VAL A 71 -5.14 0.43 4.69
N CYS A 72 -6.34 0.99 4.53
CA CYS A 72 -7.45 0.78 5.47
C CYS A 72 -7.78 -0.72 5.58
N LEU A 73 -7.87 -1.43 4.45
CA LEU A 73 -8.08 -2.87 4.43
C LEU A 73 -6.95 -3.60 5.17
N ARG A 74 -5.69 -3.23 4.94
CA ARG A 74 -4.53 -3.81 5.63
C ARG A 74 -4.67 -3.73 7.15
N ILE A 75 -5.08 -2.58 7.66
CA ILE A 75 -5.24 -2.34 9.10
C ILE A 75 -6.36 -3.22 9.65
N GLN A 76 -7.49 -3.31 8.94
CA GLN A 76 -8.65 -4.11 9.36
C GLN A 76 -8.39 -5.62 9.33
N ILE A 77 -7.63 -6.12 8.34
CA ILE A 77 -7.31 -7.56 8.22
C ILE A 77 -6.13 -7.98 9.09
N ASN A 78 -5.37 -7.04 9.66
CA ASN A 78 -4.23 -7.38 10.50
C ASN A 78 -4.73 -8.04 11.80
N PRO A 79 -4.36 -9.30 12.08
CA PRO A 79 -4.80 -10.01 13.28
C PRO A 79 -4.41 -9.30 14.59
N GLN A 80 -3.36 -8.48 14.59
CA GLN A 80 -2.95 -7.69 15.76
C GLN A 80 -3.96 -6.59 16.13
N ASN A 81 -4.68 -6.03 15.15
CA ASN A 81 -5.71 -5.01 15.35
C ASN A 81 -7.10 -5.59 15.52
N LYS A 82 -7.25 -6.92 15.57
CA LYS A 82 -8.55 -7.59 15.70
C LYS A 82 -9.32 -7.20 16.97
N ALA A 83 -8.62 -6.78 18.01
CA ALA A 83 -9.22 -6.29 19.26
C ALA A 83 -9.95 -4.95 19.08
N ASP A 84 -9.49 -4.10 18.15
CA ASP A 84 -10.07 -2.78 17.86
C ASP A 84 -11.24 -2.88 16.85
N PHE A 85 -11.24 -3.91 15.99
CA PHE A 85 -12.23 -4.14 14.95
C PHE A 85 -13.14 -5.34 15.23
N GLN A 86 -13.69 -5.44 16.44
CA GLN A 86 -14.63 -6.50 16.81
C GLN A 86 -15.88 -6.47 15.91
N GLY A 87 -16.03 -7.46 15.02
CA GLY A 87 -17.21 -7.63 14.16
C GLY A 87 -16.99 -7.32 12.66
N ILE A 88 -15.79 -6.88 12.26
CA ILE A 88 -15.42 -6.78 10.84
C ILE A 88 -14.75 -8.09 10.43
N SER A 89 -15.48 -8.96 9.74
CA SER A 89 -14.88 -10.14 9.14
C SER A 89 -14.02 -9.74 7.93
N PRO A 90 -12.97 -10.50 7.60
CA PRO A 90 -12.17 -10.23 6.41
C PRO A 90 -13.03 -10.18 5.15
N GLU A 91 -14.07 -11.02 5.05
CA GLU A 91 -14.98 -11.02 3.90
C GLU A 91 -15.78 -9.71 3.80
N ARG A 92 -16.14 -9.10 4.94
CA ARG A 92 -16.83 -7.79 4.98
C ARG A 92 -15.91 -6.65 4.53
N ALA A 93 -14.67 -6.64 5.00
CA ALA A 93 -13.69 -5.63 4.61
C ALA A 93 -13.34 -5.73 3.11
N PHE A 94 -13.29 -6.95 2.55
CA PHE A 94 -13.16 -7.16 1.10
C PHE A 94 -14.41 -6.76 0.32
N ALA A 95 -15.61 -6.89 0.90
CA ALA A 95 -16.85 -6.45 0.27
C ALA A 95 -16.96 -4.92 0.20
N GLU A 96 -16.43 -4.19 1.18
CA GLU A 96 -16.37 -2.72 1.15
C GLU A 96 -15.35 -2.16 0.15
N LEU A 97 -14.37 -2.98 -0.27
CA LEU A 97 -13.42 -2.63 -1.32
C LEU A 97 -14.05 -2.69 -2.73
N ARG A 98 -15.15 -3.44 -2.91
CA ARG A 98 -15.82 -3.66 -4.19
C ARG A 98 -16.84 -2.58 -4.51
#